data_AF-A0A0D7Q8H5-F1
#
_entry.id   AF-A0A0D7Q8H5-F1
#
_cell.length_a   1.000
_cell.length_b   1.000
_cell.length_c   1.000
_cell.angle_alpha   90.00
_cell.angle_beta   90.00
_cell.angle_gamma   90.00
#
_symmetry.space_group_name_H-M   'P 1'
#
loop_
_entity.id
_entity.type
_entity.pdbx_description
1 polymer ?
#
loop_
_entity_poly.entity_id
_entity_poly.type
_entity_poly.pdbx_seq_one_letter_code
_entity_poly.pdbx_strand_id
1 'polypeptide(L)'
;MNSAGDTSWFFFGAEPFDKAQVVYVWTGLHSPGFFSVTVEGHAPNFTSGIQLVRDEQWVGGLAIKVMGWTGPLGKGTKPYKVHGSFPGSYLKEIVVIGSNKHEVVKVTEIPFTTDEAFAKNADALV
;
A
#
# COMPACT_ATOMS: atom_id res chain seq x y z
N MET A 1 -29.18 0.49 -33.27
CA MET A 1 -29.02 -0.82 -32.60
C MET A 1 -28.08 -0.59 -31.43
N ASN A 2 -28.61 -0.45 -30.21
CA ASN A 2 -27.80 -0.28 -29.01
C ASN A 2 -27.49 -1.67 -28.46
N SER A 3 -26.22 -2.06 -28.54
CA SER A 3 -25.75 -3.33 -28.00
C SER A 3 -25.79 -3.30 -26.47
N ALA A 4 -26.38 -4.36 -25.94
CA ALA A 4 -26.37 -4.90 -24.58
C ALA A 4 -25.37 -4.30 -23.58
N GLY A 5 -25.88 -4.08 -22.36
CA GLY A 5 -25.21 -3.43 -21.24
C GLY A 5 -23.93 -4.11 -20.76
N ASP A 6 -22.94 -3.28 -20.50
CA ASP A 6 -21.73 -3.65 -19.78
C ASP A 6 -22.03 -3.65 -18.27
N THR A 7 -22.50 -4.78 -17.75
CA THR A 7 -22.67 -4.99 -16.31
C THR A 7 -21.37 -5.48 -15.70
N SER A 8 -20.37 -4.62 -15.57
CA SER A 8 -19.24 -4.96 -14.69
C SER A 8 -19.69 -4.76 -13.24
N TRP A 9 -20.21 -5.83 -12.62
CA TRP A 9 -20.57 -5.89 -11.19
C TRP A 9 -19.38 -5.76 -10.22
N PHE A 10 -18.21 -5.36 -10.73
CA PHE A 10 -16.96 -5.21 -10.02
C PHE A 10 -16.41 -3.79 -10.25
N PHE A 11 -16.02 -3.11 -9.18
CA PHE A 11 -15.44 -1.78 -9.21
C PHE A 11 -14.03 -1.82 -8.61
N PHE A 12 -13.05 -1.20 -9.28
CA PHE A 12 -11.73 -0.99 -8.72
C PHE A 12 -11.69 0.34 -7.98
N GLY A 13 -11.42 0.31 -6.68
CA GLY A 13 -11.51 1.49 -5.84
C GLY A 13 -10.70 1.41 -4.57
N ALA A 14 -10.77 2.48 -3.78
CA ALA A 14 -10.11 2.54 -2.49
C ALA A 14 -10.79 1.61 -1.49
N GLU A 15 -9.99 0.84 -0.77
CA GLU A 15 -10.46 -0.07 0.28
C GLU A 15 -10.18 0.52 1.67
N PRO A 16 -11.02 0.24 2.68
CA PRO A 16 -10.83 0.77 4.01
C PRO A 16 -9.66 0.07 4.69
N PHE A 17 -8.92 0.79 5.54
CA PHE A 17 -7.87 0.19 6.36
C PHE A 17 -7.95 0.62 7.82
N ASP A 18 -7.39 -0.20 8.70
CA ASP A 18 -7.36 0.05 10.15
C ASP A 18 -5.98 0.51 10.60
N LYS A 19 -4.92 -0.15 10.10
CA LYS A 19 -3.53 0.09 10.51
C LYS A 19 -2.62 0.17 9.29
N ALA A 20 -1.63 1.05 9.37
CA ALA A 20 -0.54 1.14 8.41
C ALA A 20 0.80 1.23 9.13
N GLN A 21 1.81 0.56 8.59
CA GLN A 21 3.18 0.57 9.08
C GLN A 21 4.11 0.81 7.89
N VAL A 22 5.11 1.67 8.11
CA VAL A 22 6.04 2.08 7.06
C VAL A 22 7.45 2.03 7.61
N VAL A 23 8.30 1.28 6.91
CA VAL A 23 9.72 1.19 7.18
C VAL A 23 10.47 1.69 5.95
N TYR A 24 11.37 2.64 6.14
CA TYR A 24 12.33 3.00 5.10
C TYR A 24 13.59 2.16 5.26
N VAL A 25 13.97 1.52 4.17
CA VAL A 25 15.14 0.67 4.06
C VAL A 25 16.19 1.40 3.24
N TRP A 26 17.28 1.80 3.90
CA TRP A 26 18.43 2.36 3.22
C TRP A 26 19.40 1.26 2.80
N THR A 27 19.65 1.14 1.49
CA THR A 27 20.45 0.06 0.88
C THR A 27 21.91 0.42 0.62
N GLY A 28 22.39 1.56 1.15
CA GLY A 28 23.79 1.98 1.09
C GLY A 28 24.08 3.24 0.27
N LEU A 29 25.36 3.61 0.20
CA LEU A 29 25.82 4.85 -0.42
C LEU A 29 25.62 4.79 -1.96
N HIS A 30 25.04 5.84 -2.54
CA HIS A 30 24.75 6.02 -3.98
C HIS A 30 23.48 5.35 -4.56
N SER A 31 22.73 4.57 -3.79
CA SER A 31 21.42 4.03 -4.24
C SER A 31 20.26 4.64 -3.44
N PRO A 32 19.14 5.02 -4.10
CA PRO A 32 17.92 5.35 -3.36
C PRO A 32 17.44 4.12 -2.60
N GLY A 33 16.94 4.31 -1.39
CA GLY A 33 16.30 3.26 -0.61
C GLY A 33 14.88 2.98 -1.10
N PHE A 34 14.11 2.29 -0.27
CA PHE A 34 12.70 2.06 -0.53
C PHE A 34 11.87 2.06 0.76
N PHE A 35 10.59 2.35 0.60
CA PHE A 35 9.59 2.24 1.64
C PHE A 35 8.93 0.86 1.55
N SER A 36 9.10 0.08 2.61
CA SER A 36 8.40 -1.18 2.87
C SER A 36 7.12 -0.84 3.63
N VAL A 37 5.96 -0.99 2.96
CA VAL A 37 4.66 -0.55 3.46
C VAL A 37 3.78 -1.76 3.71
N THR A 38 3.24 -1.85 4.92
CA THR A 38 2.28 -2.89 5.30
C THR A 38 0.99 -2.25 5.79
N VAL A 39 -0.14 -2.72 5.24
CA VAL A 39 -1.47 -2.23 5.62
C VAL A 39 -2.36 -3.40 6.01
N GLU A 40 -3.11 -3.21 7.09
CA GLU A 40 -4.11 -4.16 7.59
C GLU A 40 -5.46 -3.46 7.69
N GLY A 41 -6.54 -4.17 7.35
CA GLY A 41 -7.89 -3.63 7.38
C GLY A 41 -8.97 -4.66 7.23
N HIS A 42 -10.21 -4.20 7.18
CA HIS A 42 -11.40 -5.01 6.93
C HIS A 42 -12.11 -4.55 5.66
N ALA A 43 -11.85 -5.21 4.54
CA ALA A 43 -12.48 -4.89 3.26
C ALA A 43 -13.90 -5.50 3.19
N PRO A 44 -14.81 -4.93 2.38
CA PRO A 44 -16.09 -5.56 2.10
C PRO A 44 -15.96 -7.02 1.65
N ASN A 45 -16.98 -7.82 1.94
CA ASN A 45 -17.07 -9.16 1.38
C ASN A 45 -17.07 -9.08 -0.16
N PHE A 46 -16.47 -10.10 -0.80
CA PHE A 46 -16.22 -10.14 -2.23
C PHE A 46 -15.21 -9.10 -2.78
N THR A 47 -14.42 -8.45 -1.92
CA THR A 47 -13.22 -7.74 -2.36
C THR A 47 -12.09 -8.71 -2.72
N SER A 48 -11.37 -8.48 -3.80
CA SER A 48 -10.17 -9.23 -4.18
C SER A 48 -9.10 -8.31 -4.78
N GLY A 49 -7.89 -8.84 -4.99
CA GLY A 49 -6.79 -8.07 -5.60
C GLY A 49 -6.42 -6.82 -4.81
N ILE A 50 -6.48 -6.87 -3.47
CA ILE A 50 -6.09 -5.75 -2.62
C ILE A 50 -4.60 -5.52 -2.80
N GLN A 51 -4.23 -4.29 -3.15
CA GLN A 51 -2.86 -3.88 -3.45
C GLN A 51 -2.61 -2.45 -2.97
N LEU A 52 -1.33 -2.13 -2.79
CA LEU A 52 -0.88 -0.78 -2.50
C LEU A 52 -0.39 -0.12 -3.78
N VAL A 53 -0.90 1.08 -4.07
CA VAL A 53 -0.61 1.80 -5.31
C VAL A 53 -0.10 3.19 -4.97
N ARG A 54 1.01 3.61 -5.59
CA ARG A 54 1.49 4.98 -5.45
C ARG A 54 0.50 5.95 -6.08
N ASP A 55 0.17 7.03 -5.37
CA ASP A 55 -0.59 8.14 -5.96
C ASP A 55 0.34 9.05 -6.77
N GLU A 56 0.32 8.90 -8.09
CA GLU A 56 1.17 9.70 -9.00
C GLU A 56 0.79 11.18 -9.04
N GLN A 57 -0.43 11.53 -8.63
CA GLN A 57 -0.90 12.92 -8.60
C GLN A 57 -0.58 13.63 -7.28
N TRP A 58 -0.06 12.91 -6.28
CA TRP A 58 0.27 13.49 -4.99
C TRP A 58 1.55 14.33 -5.06
N VAL A 59 1.46 15.58 -4.61
CA VAL A 59 2.58 16.52 -4.55
C VAL A 59 3.04 16.68 -3.10
N GLY A 60 4.35 16.67 -2.87
CA GLY A 60 4.93 16.96 -1.55
C GLY A 60 5.38 15.74 -0.73
N GLY A 61 5.53 14.57 -1.35
CA GLY A 61 6.06 13.39 -0.68
C GLY A 61 5.62 12.09 -1.34
N LEU A 62 5.36 11.07 -0.53
CA LEU A 62 4.81 9.79 -0.96
C LEU A 62 3.41 9.63 -0.38
N ALA A 63 2.45 9.29 -1.25
CA ALA A 63 1.12 8.84 -0.85
C ALA A 63 0.82 7.48 -1.47
N ILE A 64 0.30 6.57 -0.66
CA ILE A 64 0.00 5.19 -1.04
C ILE A 64 -1.49 4.94 -0.85
N LYS A 65 -2.17 4.58 -1.93
CA LYS A 65 -3.57 4.18 -1.94
C LYS A 65 -3.71 2.68 -1.68
N VAL A 66 -4.65 2.32 -0.83
CA VAL A 66 -5.09 0.94 -0.64
C VAL A 66 -6.22 0.68 -1.63
N MET A 67 -5.97 -0.14 -2.64
CA MET A 67 -6.89 -0.35 -3.75
C MET A 67 -7.30 -1.81 -3.88
N GLY A 68 -8.51 -2.08 -4.33
CA GLY A 68 -9.02 -3.44 -4.54
C GLY A 68 -10.19 -3.50 -5.51
N TRP A 69 -10.51 -4.70 -5.97
CA TRP A 69 -11.71 -4.99 -6.77
C TRP A 69 -12.83 -5.43 -5.86
N THR A 70 -13.83 -4.58 -5.66
CA THR A 70 -15.04 -4.91 -4.89
C THR A 70 -16.10 -5.48 -5.83
N GLY A 71 -16.56 -6.71 -5.56
CA GLY A 71 -17.69 -7.32 -6.26
C GLY A 71 -19.07 -6.83 -5.79
N PRO A 72 -20.14 -7.57 -6.11
CA PRO A 72 -21.50 -7.23 -5.68
C PRO A 72 -21.57 -6.93 -4.18
N LEU A 73 -22.31 -5.89 -3.81
CA LEU A 73 -22.44 -5.46 -2.41
C LEU A 73 -23.02 -6.59 -1.55
N GLY A 74 -22.14 -7.25 -0.81
CA GLY A 74 -22.47 -8.24 0.20
C GLY A 74 -22.45 -7.64 1.61
N LYS A 75 -23.22 -8.20 2.54
CA LYS A 75 -23.11 -7.84 3.95
C LYS A 75 -21.81 -8.38 4.54
N GLY A 76 -21.19 -7.60 5.42
CA GLY A 76 -20.02 -8.00 6.20
C GLY A 76 -18.69 -7.62 5.55
N THR A 77 -17.63 -7.80 6.32
CA THR A 77 -16.25 -7.48 5.95
C THR A 77 -15.34 -8.66 6.26
N LYS A 78 -14.21 -8.75 5.57
CA LYS A 78 -13.16 -9.73 5.84
C LYS A 78 -11.83 -9.04 6.15
N PRO A 79 -11.05 -9.52 7.13
CA PRO A 79 -9.74 -8.97 7.39
C PRO A 79 -8.80 -9.24 6.21
N TYR A 80 -7.89 -8.31 5.97
CA TYR A 80 -6.81 -8.48 5.01
C TYR A 80 -5.52 -7.86 5.56
N LYS A 81 -4.41 -8.31 4.99
CA LYS A 81 -3.09 -7.73 5.14
C LYS A 81 -2.45 -7.67 3.76
N VAL A 82 -1.90 -6.52 3.41
CA VAL A 82 -1.25 -6.29 2.12
C VAL A 82 0.10 -5.60 2.34
N HIS A 83 1.05 -5.96 1.49
CA HIS A 83 2.40 -5.43 1.49
C HIS A 83 2.71 -4.77 0.14
N GLY A 84 3.59 -3.77 0.14
CA GLY A 84 4.12 -3.16 -1.06
C GLY A 84 5.43 -2.41 -0.81
N SER A 85 6.31 -2.43 -1.80
CA SER A 85 7.61 -1.75 -1.78
C SER A 85 7.63 -0.60 -2.78
N PHE A 86 8.11 0.57 -2.34
CA PHE A 86 8.12 1.80 -3.13
C PHE A 86 9.49 2.47 -3.10
N PRO A 87 10.20 2.57 -4.24
CA PRO A 87 11.51 3.24 -4.27
C PRO A 87 11.37 4.74 -4.01
N GLY A 88 12.34 5.30 -3.30
CA GLY A 88 12.38 6.73 -3.01
C GLY A 88 13.50 7.15 -2.08
N SER A 89 13.63 8.45 -1.86
CA SER A 89 14.49 9.00 -0.82
C SER A 89 13.76 9.01 0.52
N TYR A 90 14.50 8.93 1.63
CA TYR A 90 13.93 8.95 2.97
C TYR A 90 12.98 10.14 3.17
N LEU A 91 11.81 9.84 3.74
CA LEU A 91 10.82 10.79 4.23
C LEU A 91 10.48 10.42 5.67
N LYS A 92 10.30 11.40 6.54
CA LYS A 92 9.92 11.16 7.95
C LYS A 92 8.49 10.65 8.10
N GLU A 93 7.65 10.95 7.12
CA GLU A 93 6.24 10.57 7.08
C GLU A 93 5.79 10.38 5.63
N ILE A 94 4.79 9.52 5.45
CA ILE A 94 4.06 9.34 4.20
C ILE A 94 2.56 9.37 4.47
N VAL A 95 1.74 9.46 3.43
CA VAL A 95 0.28 9.38 3.57
C VAL A 95 -0.22 8.03 3.08
N VAL A 96 -1.06 7.35 3.86
CA VAL A 96 -1.81 6.16 3.41
C VAL A 96 -3.28 6.54 3.24
N ILE A 97 -3.84 6.21 2.08
CA ILE A 97 -5.17 6.62 1.63
C ILE A 97 -6.04 5.37 1.46
N GLY A 98 -7.08 5.26 2.25
CA GLY A 98 -8.16 4.30 2.06
C GLY A 98 -9.50 5.00 1.90
N SER A 99 -10.56 4.24 1.63
CA SER A 99 -11.89 4.82 1.47
C SER A 99 -12.49 5.39 2.76
N ASN A 100 -12.00 4.94 3.93
CA ASN A 100 -12.48 5.40 5.23
C ASN A 100 -11.67 6.56 5.82
N LYS A 101 -10.38 6.68 5.51
CA LYS A 101 -9.49 7.71 6.06
C LYS A 101 -8.25 7.93 5.21
N HIS A 102 -7.65 9.10 5.39
CA HIS A 102 -6.27 9.38 5.00
C HIS A 102 -5.45 9.51 6.28
N GLU A 103 -4.34 8.81 6.39
CA GLU A 103 -3.51 8.79 7.59
C GLU A 103 -2.07 9.18 7.27
N VAL A 104 -1.52 10.13 8.03
CA VAL A 104 -0.09 10.45 8.01
C VAL A 104 0.62 9.43 8.89
N VAL A 105 1.48 8.61 8.27
CA VAL A 105 2.18 7.51 8.94
C VAL A 105 3.65 7.89 9.09
N LYS A 106 4.14 7.86 10.33
CA LYS A 106 5.57 8.07 10.62
C LYS A 106 6.39 6.90 10.08
N VAL A 107 7.50 7.22 9.45
CA VAL A 107 8.41 6.25 8.84
C VAL A 107 9.51 5.89 9.84
N THR A 108 9.65 4.60 10.10
CA THR A 108 10.79 4.07 10.85
C THR A 108 11.94 3.81 9.87
N GLU A 109 13.12 4.36 10.14
CA GLU A 109 14.31 4.13 9.30
C GLU A 109 15.11 2.93 9.80
N ILE A 110 15.47 2.03 8.89
CA ILE A 110 16.43 0.95 9.13
C ILE A 110 17.64 1.20 8.23
N PRO A 111 18.77 1.67 8.79
CA PRO A 111 20.00 1.79 8.03
C PRO A 111 20.68 0.42 7.92
N PHE A 112 20.91 -0.05 6.70
CA PHE A 112 21.85 -1.15 6.47
C PHE A 112 23.23 -0.57 6.20
N THR A 113 24.21 -0.99 7.01
CA THR A 113 25.61 -0.57 6.86
C THR A 113 26.44 -1.55 6.04
N THR A 114 25.90 -2.73 5.71
CA THR A 114 26.52 -3.75 4.85
C THR A 114 25.48 -4.47 3.99
N ASP A 115 25.88 -4.96 2.82
CA ASP A 115 25.03 -5.73 1.90
C ASP A 115 24.53 -7.04 2.52
N GLU A 116 25.36 -7.68 3.35
CA GLU A 116 25.04 -8.92 4.05
C GLU A 116 23.89 -8.73 5.07
N ALA A 117 23.89 -7.59 5.76
CA ALA A 117 22.83 -7.26 6.72
C ALA A 117 21.49 -7.03 6.00
N PHE A 118 21.52 -6.43 4.80
CA PHE A 118 20.34 -6.28 3.97
C PHE A 118 19.83 -7.65 3.47
N ALA A 119 20.71 -8.47 2.88
CA ALA A 119 20.34 -9.78 2.32
C ALA A 119 19.69 -10.71 3.35
N LYS A 120 20.14 -10.68 4.61
CA LYS A 120 19.57 -11.50 5.69
C LYS A 120 18.14 -11.11 6.08
N ASN A 121 17.76 -9.84 5.87
CA ASN A 121 16.45 -9.31 6.30
C ASN A 121 15.51 -9.03 5.12
N ALA A 122 15.98 -9.18 3.87
CA ALA A 122 15.24 -8.82 2.67
C ALA A 122 13.86 -9.48 2.62
N ASP A 123 13.75 -10.80 2.87
CA ASP A 123 12.48 -11.54 2.81
C ASP A 123 11.41 -11.07 3.81
N ALA A 124 11.81 -10.39 4.89
CA ALA A 124 10.87 -9.82 5.86
C ALA A 124 10.44 -8.38 5.51
N LEU A 125 11.09 -7.77 4.51
CA LEU A 125 10.92 -6.38 4.08
C LEU A 125 10.21 -6.25 2.72
N VAL A 126 9.90 -7.38 2.04
CA VAL A 126 9.19 -7.46 0.75
C VAL A 126 8.00 -8.42 0.79
#